data_AF-A0AAD5MA89-F1
#
_entry.id   AF-A0AAD5MA89-F1
#
_cell.length_a   1.000
_cell.length_b   1.000
_cell.length_c   1.000
_cell.angle_alpha   90.00
_cell.angle_beta   90.00
_cell.angle_gamma   90.00
#
_symmetry.space_group_name_H-M   'P 1'
#
loop_
_entity.id
_entity.type
_entity.pdbx_description
1 polymer ?
#
loop_
_entity_poly.entity_id
_entity_poly.type
_entity_poly.pdbx_seq_one_letter_code
_entity_poly.pdbx_strand_id
1 'polypeptide(L)'
;MPATQSSRRHSARRRRKNNRSALPMRGLGPLQQQQQHQQPARSAGDGDGRRMRVSKEWMNRLVMDYLIGRGYRDVAEAFWRDSGTKPHVDLQSVQARMRIHQLLLNGEIAQARDKLLHIDATFIDRNGSIGFLLAKQEMIELIKRGQVMAALTFATQHLAPFGEKN
;
A
#
# COMPACT_ATOMS: atom_id res chain seq x y z
N MET A 1 19.91 -22.08 -73.65
CA MET A 1 19.57 -21.10 -74.70
C MET A 1 18.17 -20.57 -74.40
N PRO A 2 17.88 -19.24 -74.44
CA PRO A 2 18.47 -18.05 -73.79
C PRO A 2 17.59 -17.57 -72.58
N ALA A 3 18.11 -16.83 -71.59
CA ALA A 3 18.04 -15.36 -71.38
C ALA A 3 16.60 -14.82 -71.15
N THR A 4 16.28 -13.86 -70.25
CA THR A 4 16.98 -12.59 -69.99
C THR A 4 16.27 -11.83 -68.82
N GLN A 5 17.09 -11.24 -67.93
CA GLN A 5 16.96 -9.93 -67.22
C GLN A 5 15.79 -9.70 -66.23
N SER A 6 15.99 -9.51 -64.92
CA SER A 6 16.86 -8.57 -64.17
C SER A 6 16.55 -7.08 -64.43
N SER A 7 15.78 -6.46 -63.55
CA SER A 7 15.68 -5.00 -63.45
C SER A 7 16.33 -4.53 -62.14
N ARG A 8 17.61 -4.19 -62.25
CA ARG A 8 18.35 -3.26 -61.39
C ARG A 8 17.98 -1.83 -61.81
N ARG A 9 17.91 -0.91 -60.83
CA ARG A 9 18.72 0.34 -60.77
C ARG A 9 18.27 1.17 -59.56
N HIS A 10 19.08 1.31 -58.50
CA HIS A 10 20.27 2.17 -58.34
C HIS A 10 20.05 3.67 -58.60
N SER A 11 20.11 4.41 -57.49
CA SER A 11 21.00 5.58 -57.26
C SER A 11 20.89 6.77 -58.22
N ALA A 12 20.29 7.86 -57.74
CA ALA A 12 20.51 9.20 -58.27
C ALA A 12 21.59 9.92 -57.46
N ARG A 13 22.73 10.17 -58.12
CA ARG A 13 23.89 10.92 -57.64
C ARG A 13 23.74 12.40 -58.03
N ARG A 14 24.02 13.28 -57.07
CA ARG A 14 24.42 14.70 -57.15
C ARG A 14 24.80 15.22 -58.56
N ARG A 15 24.39 16.46 -58.86
CA ARG A 15 25.36 17.55 -59.15
C ARG A 15 24.74 18.96 -59.17
N ARG A 16 25.53 19.89 -58.62
CA ARG A 16 25.39 21.34 -58.54
C ARG A 16 25.31 22.01 -59.92
N LYS A 17 24.59 23.13 -60.00
CA LYS A 17 25.07 24.33 -60.71
C LYS A 17 24.70 25.59 -59.93
N ASN A 18 25.69 26.47 -59.90
CA ASN A 18 25.82 27.72 -59.15
C ASN A 18 25.45 28.85 -60.12
N ASN A 19 24.71 29.88 -59.72
CA ASN A 19 24.83 31.18 -60.36
C ASN A 19 24.48 32.33 -59.40
N ARG A 20 25.21 33.44 -59.57
CA ARG A 20 25.47 34.50 -58.59
C ARG A 20 24.48 35.67 -58.67
N SER A 21 24.33 36.32 -57.51
CA SER A 21 24.40 37.77 -57.24
C SER A 21 23.26 38.76 -57.56
N ALA A 22 22.98 39.55 -56.50
CA ALA A 22 22.77 41.00 -56.45
C ALA A 22 21.33 41.55 -56.48
N LEU A 23 20.88 42.11 -55.34
CA LEU A 23 19.88 43.19 -55.26
C LEU A 23 20.24 44.15 -54.09
N PRO A 24 20.26 45.48 -54.31
CA PRO A 24 20.72 46.47 -53.32
C PRO A 24 19.60 47.19 -52.53
N MET A 25 19.94 47.52 -51.30
CA MET A 25 19.76 48.78 -50.53
C MET A 25 18.45 49.61 -50.53
N ARG A 26 18.00 49.85 -49.29
CA ARG A 26 17.52 51.11 -48.67
C ARG A 26 16.30 51.83 -49.29
N GLY A 27 15.19 51.76 -48.55
CA GLY A 27 14.24 52.86 -48.40
C GLY A 27 14.11 53.21 -46.91
N LEU A 28 14.44 54.45 -46.56
CA LEU A 28 14.23 55.06 -45.24
C LEU A 28 12.86 55.77 -45.24
N GLY A 29 12.07 55.55 -44.18
CA GLY A 29 10.88 56.36 -43.84
C GLY A 29 10.53 56.16 -42.35
N PRO A 30 10.16 57.20 -41.57
CA PRO A 30 10.38 57.23 -40.12
C PRO A 30 9.09 57.28 -39.25
N LEU A 31 9.30 57.24 -37.92
CA LEU A 31 8.38 57.57 -36.80
C LEU A 31 7.29 56.51 -36.52
N GLN A 32 6.98 56.08 -35.29
CA GLN A 32 7.03 56.76 -34.00
C GLN A 32 6.98 55.72 -32.84
N GLN A 33 7.48 56.13 -31.67
CA GLN A 33 7.67 55.33 -30.46
C GLN A 33 6.36 54.88 -29.80
N GLN A 34 6.34 53.66 -29.24
CA GLN A 34 5.61 53.41 -27.99
C GLN A 34 6.29 52.30 -27.18
N GLN A 35 6.84 52.70 -26.03
CA GLN A 35 7.31 51.80 -24.99
C GLN A 35 6.15 50.93 -24.52
N GLN A 36 6.31 49.61 -24.54
CA GLN A 36 5.55 48.71 -23.68
C GLN A 36 6.49 47.69 -23.06
N HIS A 37 6.42 47.62 -21.74
CA HIS A 37 7.18 46.76 -20.87
C HIS A 37 7.00 45.30 -21.31
N GLN A 38 8.09 44.63 -21.67
CA GLN A 38 8.07 43.19 -21.84
C GLN A 38 7.95 42.56 -20.45
N GLN A 39 6.73 42.20 -20.07
CA GLN A 39 6.49 41.24 -19.00
C GLN A 39 7.17 39.92 -19.41
N PRO A 40 7.97 39.27 -18.54
CA PRO A 40 8.47 37.95 -18.85
C PRO A 40 7.25 37.04 -19.02
N ALA A 41 7.19 36.38 -20.18
CA ALA A 41 6.26 35.29 -20.42
C ALA A 41 6.34 34.35 -19.22
N ARG A 42 5.26 34.30 -18.43
CA ARG A 42 5.04 33.22 -17.49
C ARG A 42 4.95 31.98 -18.36
N SER A 43 6.07 31.31 -18.59
CA SER A 43 6.08 29.92 -19.01
C SER A 43 5.26 29.24 -17.94
N ALA A 44 4.02 28.92 -18.32
CA ALA A 44 3.08 28.15 -17.53
C ALA A 44 3.91 27.04 -16.89
N GLY A 45 3.93 27.03 -15.56
CA GLY A 45 4.47 25.90 -14.85
C GLY A 45 3.70 24.70 -15.38
N ASP A 46 4.34 23.94 -16.26
CA ASP A 46 4.00 22.55 -16.50
C ASP A 46 4.40 21.84 -15.21
N GLY A 47 3.57 22.09 -14.19
CA GLY A 47 3.44 21.19 -13.09
C GLY A 47 2.96 19.92 -13.75
N ASP A 48 3.91 19.07 -14.12
CA ASP A 48 3.75 17.63 -14.13
C ASP A 48 3.30 17.27 -12.72
N GLY A 49 2.04 17.55 -12.45
CA GLY A 49 1.27 17.06 -11.34
C GLY A 49 1.28 15.59 -11.60
N ARG A 50 2.30 14.95 -11.06
CA ARG A 50 2.64 13.54 -11.14
C ARG A 50 1.45 12.79 -10.56
N ARG A 51 0.39 12.71 -11.37
CA ARG A 51 -0.89 12.13 -11.02
C ARG A 51 -0.57 10.66 -10.97
N MET A 52 -0.19 10.19 -9.78
CA MET A 52 0.17 8.80 -9.57
C MET A 52 -0.99 7.98 -10.09
N ARG A 53 -0.77 7.35 -11.25
CA ARG A 53 -1.78 6.52 -11.90
C ARG A 53 -1.85 5.24 -11.10
N VAL A 54 -2.63 5.27 -10.02
CA VAL A 54 -2.92 4.09 -9.22
C VAL A 54 -3.85 3.21 -10.04
N SER A 55 -3.44 1.96 -10.32
CA SER A 55 -4.31 1.01 -11.00
C SER A 55 -5.46 0.62 -10.07
N LYS A 56 -6.64 0.37 -10.66
CA LYS A 56 -7.83 -0.06 -9.93
C LYS A 56 -7.55 -1.36 -9.16
N GLU A 57 -6.80 -2.28 -9.76
CA GLU A 57 -6.39 -3.54 -9.15
C GLU A 57 -5.55 -3.33 -7.90
N TRP A 58 -4.60 -2.39 -7.93
CA TRP A 58 -3.80 -2.05 -6.76
C TRP A 58 -4.67 -1.44 -5.64
N MET A 59 -5.58 -0.54 -6.00
CA MET A 59 -6.49 0.07 -5.03
C MET A 59 -7.39 -0.99 -4.39
N ASN A 60 -7.95 -1.91 -5.19
CA ASN A 60 -8.80 -2.96 -4.67
C ASN A 60 -8.04 -3.89 -3.72
N ARG A 61 -6.77 -4.21 -4.00
CA ARG A 61 -5.94 -4.99 -3.07
C ARG A 61 -5.73 -4.25 -1.76
N LEU A 62 -5.40 -2.96 -1.82
CA LEU A 62 -5.23 -2.13 -0.62
C LEU A 62 -6.50 -2.09 0.23
N VAL A 63 -7.67 -1.91 -0.40
CA VAL A 63 -8.96 -1.94 0.28
C VAL A 63 -9.19 -3.32 0.91
N MET A 64 -8.96 -4.40 0.17
CA MET A 64 -9.12 -5.76 0.68
C MET A 64 -8.22 -6.02 1.90
N ASP A 65 -6.95 -5.62 1.83
CA ASP A 65 -5.99 -5.78 2.93
C ASP A 65 -6.41 -4.97 4.16
N TYR A 66 -6.95 -3.77 3.96
CA TYR A 66 -7.52 -2.97 5.05
C TYR A 66 -8.72 -3.66 5.70
N LEU A 67 -9.67 -4.17 4.92
CA LEU A 67 -10.86 -4.85 5.43
C LEU A 67 -10.48 -6.10 6.25
N ILE A 68 -9.53 -6.89 5.73
CA ILE A 68 -8.98 -8.07 6.42
C ILE A 68 -8.23 -7.66 7.71
N GLY A 69 -7.42 -6.60 7.64
CA GLY A 69 -6.62 -6.11 8.76
C GLY A 69 -7.47 -5.57 9.91
N ARG A 70 -8.59 -4.92 9.60
CA ARG A 70 -9.57 -4.43 10.57
C ARG A 70 -10.54 -5.51 11.05
N GLY A 71 -10.56 -6.66 10.38
CA GLY A 71 -11.45 -7.76 10.70
C GLY A 71 -12.88 -7.59 10.22
N TYR A 72 -13.12 -6.72 9.23
CA TYR A 72 -14.43 -6.51 8.61
C TYR A 72 -14.77 -7.64 7.64
N ARG A 73 -14.99 -8.85 8.17
CA ARG A 73 -15.18 -10.07 7.38
C ARG A 73 -16.29 -9.94 6.35
N ASP A 74 -17.48 -9.53 6.77
CA ASP A 74 -18.66 -9.50 5.90
C ASP A 74 -18.52 -8.44 4.80
N VAL A 75 -17.85 -7.32 5.12
CA VAL A 75 -17.51 -6.27 4.14
C VAL A 75 -16.45 -6.77 3.16
N ALA A 76 -15.44 -7.50 3.63
CA ALA A 76 -14.43 -8.12 2.77
C ALA A 76 -15.05 -9.16 1.83
N GLU A 77 -16.02 -9.94 2.32
CA GLU A 77 -16.76 -10.92 1.50
C GLU A 77 -17.60 -10.23 0.42
N ALA A 78 -18.38 -9.21 0.78
CA ALA A 78 -19.15 -8.42 -0.18
C ALA A 78 -18.23 -7.75 -1.21
N PHE A 79 -17.14 -7.13 -0.73
CA PHE A 79 -16.15 -6.48 -1.60
C PHE A 79 -15.46 -7.47 -2.55
N TRP A 80 -15.20 -8.70 -2.11
CA TRP A 80 -14.68 -9.76 -2.98
C TRP A 80 -15.67 -10.09 -4.10
N ARG A 81 -16.95 -10.28 -3.77
CA ARG A 81 -18.01 -10.57 -4.75
C ARG A 81 -18.14 -9.47 -5.81
N ASP A 82 -18.05 -8.21 -5.39
CA ASP A 82 -18.26 -7.07 -6.29
C ASP A 82 -17.01 -6.69 -7.10
N SER A 83 -15.83 -6.77 -6.49
CA SER A 83 -14.57 -6.34 -7.12
C SER A 83 -13.80 -7.46 -7.82
N GLY A 84 -14.15 -8.73 -7.57
CA GLY A 84 -13.38 -9.91 -7.98
C GLY A 84 -12.03 -10.05 -7.27
N THR A 85 -11.70 -9.17 -6.33
CA THR A 85 -10.41 -9.17 -5.64
C THR A 85 -10.44 -10.18 -4.51
N LYS A 86 -9.70 -11.29 -4.66
CA LYS A 86 -9.69 -12.36 -3.66
C LYS A 86 -8.88 -11.95 -2.42
N PRO A 87 -9.36 -12.26 -1.20
CA PRO A 87 -8.57 -12.06 0.02
C PRO A 87 -7.33 -12.97 0.03
N HIS A 88 -6.23 -12.47 0.59
CA HIS A 88 -4.96 -13.22 0.70
C HIS A 88 -4.94 -14.21 1.89
N VAL A 89 -5.89 -14.08 2.82
CA VAL A 89 -6.13 -15.02 3.93
C VAL A 89 -7.54 -15.58 3.87
N ASP A 90 -7.74 -16.70 4.54
CA ASP A 90 -9.08 -17.24 4.77
C ASP A 90 -9.90 -16.29 5.66
N LEU A 91 -11.12 -15.94 5.22
CA LEU A 91 -12.04 -15.08 5.97
C LEU A 91 -12.48 -15.72 7.29
N GLN A 92 -12.45 -17.05 7.45
CA GLN A 92 -12.71 -17.67 8.75
C GLN A 92 -11.59 -17.39 9.75
N SER A 93 -10.33 -17.33 9.29
CA SER A 93 -9.21 -16.91 10.15
C SER A 93 -9.35 -15.46 10.64
N VAL A 94 -9.94 -14.59 9.81
CA VAL A 94 -10.27 -13.20 10.17
C VAL A 94 -11.32 -13.19 11.29
N GLN A 95 -12.37 -14.01 11.16
CA GLN A 95 -13.41 -14.15 12.17
C GLN A 95 -12.85 -14.68 13.51
N ALA A 96 -11.97 -15.68 13.45
CA ALA A 96 -11.34 -16.27 14.62
C ALA A 96 -10.52 -15.23 15.41
N ARG A 97 -9.69 -14.44 14.70
CA ARG A 97 -8.93 -13.33 15.30
C ARG A 97 -9.86 -12.30 15.93
N MET A 98 -10.98 -11.98 15.27
CA MET A 98 -11.96 -11.03 15.82
C MET A 98 -12.65 -11.56 17.07
N ARG A 99 -12.96 -12.86 17.12
CA ARG A 99 -13.54 -13.47 18.31
C ARG A 99 -12.58 -13.42 19.49
N ILE A 100 -11.29 -13.70 19.28
CA ILE A 100 -10.26 -13.56 20.32
C ILE A 100 -10.18 -12.11 20.80
N HIS A 101 -10.12 -11.15 19.88
CA HIS A 101 -10.07 -9.74 20.22
C HIS A 101 -11.29 -9.30 21.05
N GLN A 102 -12.49 -9.77 20.71
CA GLN A 102 -13.70 -9.47 21.47
C GLN A 102 -13.65 -10.05 22.90
N LEU A 103 -13.17 -11.29 23.06
CA LEU A 103 -13.01 -11.90 24.39
C LEU A 103 -12.02 -11.11 25.25
N LEU A 104 -10.91 -10.64 24.65
CA LEU A 104 -9.95 -9.79 25.34
C LEU A 104 -10.58 -8.47 25.80
N LEU A 105 -11.34 -7.80 24.93
CA LEU A 105 -12.03 -6.55 25.25
C LEU A 105 -13.10 -6.73 26.35
N ASN A 106 -13.76 -7.89 26.38
CA ASN A 106 -14.74 -8.23 27.40
C ASN A 106 -14.12 -8.62 28.76
N GLY A 107 -12.79 -8.76 28.84
CA GLY A 107 -12.12 -9.28 30.04
C GLY A 107 -12.28 -10.80 30.22
N GLU A 108 -12.68 -11.52 29.17
CA GLU A 108 -12.81 -12.98 29.15
C GLU A 108 -11.47 -13.64 28.76
N ILE A 109 -10.41 -13.31 29.52
CA ILE A 109 -9.02 -13.60 29.14
C ILE A 109 -8.72 -15.10 29.07
N ALA A 110 -9.25 -15.90 30.01
CA ALA A 110 -9.10 -17.36 30.00
C ALA A 110 -9.62 -17.97 28.68
N GLN A 111 -10.84 -17.59 28.28
CA GLN A 111 -11.43 -18.06 27.02
C GLN A 111 -10.65 -17.58 25.80
N ALA A 112 -10.13 -16.34 25.84
CA ALA A 112 -9.30 -15.81 24.77
C ALA A 112 -8.01 -16.64 24.62
N ARG A 113 -7.36 -16.99 25.73
CA ARG A 113 -6.15 -17.84 25.76
C ARG A 113 -6.45 -19.23 25.21
N ASP A 114 -7.54 -19.86 25.63
CA ASP A 114 -7.91 -21.20 25.17
C ASP A 114 -8.17 -21.22 23.66
N LYS A 115 -8.89 -20.22 23.13
CA LYS A 115 -9.08 -20.09 21.68
C LYS A 115 -7.78 -19.85 20.93
N LEU A 116 -6.88 -19.06 21.48
CA LEU A 116 -5.57 -18.80 20.89
C LEU A 116 -4.74 -20.08 20.79
N LEU A 117 -4.67 -20.86 21.88
CA LEU A 117 -3.97 -22.14 21.92
C LEU A 117 -4.64 -23.21 21.05
N HIS A 118 -5.95 -23.14 20.85
CA HIS A 118 -6.65 -24.03 19.92
C HIS A 118 -6.29 -23.74 18.45
N ILE A 119 -6.04 -22.48 18.09
CA ILE A 119 -5.59 -22.10 16.74
C ILE A 119 -4.11 -22.43 16.56
N ASP A 120 -3.30 -22.18 17.58
CA ASP A 120 -1.87 -22.45 17.57
C ASP A 120 -1.37 -22.78 18.98
N ALA A 121 -1.19 -24.07 19.24
CA ALA A 121 -0.76 -24.59 20.54
C ALA A 121 0.63 -24.09 20.95
N THR A 122 1.47 -23.74 19.98
CA THR A 122 2.86 -23.29 20.21
C THR A 122 2.97 -21.77 20.32
N PHE A 123 1.85 -21.04 20.24
CA PHE A 123 1.85 -19.58 20.16
C PHE A 123 2.54 -18.94 21.38
N ILE A 124 2.23 -19.44 22.58
CA ILE A 124 2.73 -18.91 23.85
C ILE A 124 4.22 -19.24 24.04
N ASP A 125 4.65 -20.44 23.63
CA ASP A 125 6.05 -20.85 23.70
C ASP A 125 6.93 -19.98 22.79
N ARG A 126 6.42 -19.62 21.61
CA ARG A 126 7.10 -18.71 20.66
C ARG A 126 7.05 -17.25 21.12
N ASN A 127 6.01 -16.87 21.87
CA ASN A 127 5.74 -15.49 22.28
C ASN A 127 5.54 -15.40 23.81
N GLY A 128 6.57 -15.76 24.58
CA GLY A 128 6.49 -15.78 26.04
C GLY A 128 6.06 -14.45 26.67
N SER A 129 6.40 -13.32 26.04
CA SER A 129 5.96 -11.98 26.47
C SER A 129 4.43 -11.81 26.37
N ILE A 130 3.79 -12.35 25.34
CA ILE A 130 2.34 -12.32 25.20
C ILE A 130 1.68 -13.24 26.24
N GLY A 131 2.28 -14.41 26.51
CA GLY A 131 1.83 -15.30 27.58
C GLY A 131 1.81 -14.60 28.94
N PHE A 132 2.89 -13.88 29.27
CA PHE A 132 2.96 -13.07 30.47
C PHE A 132 1.89 -11.97 30.51
N LEU A 133 1.69 -11.23 29.42
CA LEU A 133 0.68 -10.16 29.36
C LEU A 133 -0.74 -10.69 29.51
N LEU A 134 -1.07 -11.83 28.91
CA LEU A 134 -2.36 -12.49 29.08
C LEU A 134 -2.58 -12.93 30.53
N ALA A 135 -1.59 -13.58 31.15
CA ALA A 135 -1.66 -13.96 32.56
C ALA A 135 -1.81 -12.74 33.48
N LYS A 136 -1.09 -11.65 33.20
CA LYS A 136 -1.20 -10.40 33.95
C LYS A 136 -2.60 -9.80 33.82
N GLN A 137 -3.17 -9.77 32.62
CA GLN A 137 -4.52 -9.26 32.41
C GLN A 137 -5.57 -10.13 33.10
N GLU A 138 -5.44 -11.46 33.06
CA GLU A 138 -6.34 -12.38 33.76
C GLU A 138 -6.33 -12.14 35.28
N MET A 139 -5.15 -11.94 35.87
CA MET A 139 -5.03 -11.54 37.28
C MET A 139 -5.75 -10.21 37.57
N ILE A 140 -5.60 -9.20 36.69
CA ILE A 140 -6.29 -7.91 36.84
C ILE A 140 -7.80 -8.09 36.78
N GLU A 141 -8.32 -8.94 35.89
CA GLU A 141 -9.75 -9.24 35.81
C GLU A 141 -10.28 -9.95 37.07
N LEU A 142 -9.49 -10.85 37.68
CA LEU A 142 -9.83 -11.45 38.98
C LEU A 142 -9.91 -10.39 40.10
N ILE A 143 -8.96 -9.45 40.14
CA ILE A 143 -8.96 -8.34 41.11
C ILE A 143 -10.17 -7.43 40.91
N LYS A 144 -10.50 -7.07 39.66
CA LYS A 144 -11.68 -6.24 39.33
C LYS A 144 -12.99 -6.89 39.77
N ARG A 145 -13.05 -8.23 39.83
CA ARG A 145 -14.20 -9.00 40.33
C ARG A 145 -14.22 -9.15 41.85
N GLY A 146 -13.26 -8.59 42.57
CA GLY A 146 -13.12 -8.73 44.02
C GLY A 146 -12.56 -10.09 44.47
N GLN A 147 -12.09 -10.93 43.55
CA GLN A 147 -11.61 -12.29 43.83
C GLN A 147 -10.11 -12.27 44.19
N VAL A 148 -9.75 -11.52 45.24
CA VAL A 148 -8.35 -11.23 45.60
C VAL A 148 -7.55 -12.50 45.90
N MET A 149 -8.12 -13.45 46.64
CA MET A 149 -7.44 -14.72 46.95
C MET A 149 -7.15 -15.54 45.69
N ALA A 150 -8.11 -15.61 44.77
CA ALA A 150 -7.92 -16.31 43.49
C ALA A 150 -6.84 -15.62 42.65
N ALA A 151 -6.83 -14.28 42.62
CA ALA A 151 -5.79 -13.51 41.93
C ALA A 151 -4.39 -13.77 42.51
N LEU A 152 -4.26 -13.86 43.84
CA LEU A 152 -2.99 -14.16 44.50
C LEU A 152 -2.49 -15.56 44.15
N THR A 153 -3.35 -16.59 44.28
CA THR A 153 -3.02 -17.96 43.90
C THR A 153 -2.62 -18.04 42.42
N PHE A 154 -3.38 -17.37 41.55
CA PHE A 154 -3.09 -17.32 40.12
C PHE A 154 -1.73 -16.67 39.84
N ALA A 155 -1.41 -15.55 40.49
CA ALA A 155 -0.14 -14.85 40.32
C ALA A 155 1.06 -15.74 40.72
N THR A 156 0.95 -16.44 41.86
CA THR A 156 2.02 -17.34 42.31
C THR A 156 2.24 -18.50 41.32
N GLN A 157 1.18 -19.04 40.72
CA GLN A 157 1.29 -20.17 39.80
C GLN A 157 1.75 -19.76 38.38
N HIS A 158 1.20 -18.66 37.86
CA HIS A 158 1.31 -18.32 36.44
C HIS A 158 2.20 -17.12 36.16
N LEU A 159 2.49 -16.25 37.14
CA LEU A 159 3.34 -15.06 36.94
C LEU A 159 4.72 -15.22 37.59
N ALA A 160 4.84 -15.97 38.68
CA ALA A 160 6.13 -16.19 39.35
C ALA A 160 7.24 -16.75 38.42
N PRO A 161 6.97 -17.70 37.49
CA PRO A 161 7.98 -18.20 36.55
C PRO A 161 8.55 -17.14 35.60
N PHE A 162 7.85 -16.01 35.41
CA PHE A 162 8.31 -14.89 34.61
C PHE A 162 9.18 -13.90 35.40
N GLY A 163 9.19 -13.99 36.74
CA GLY A 163 10.03 -13.16 37.61
C GLY A 163 11.50 -13.56 37.61
N GLU A 164 11.82 -14.81 37.28
CA GLU A 164 13.21 -15.33 37.29
C GLU A 164 14.00 -15.05 35.99
N LYS A 165 13.35 -14.50 34.96
CA LYS A 165 13.95 -14.29 33.63
C LYS A 165 14.36 -12.84 33.31
N ASN A 166 14.32 -11.93 34.28
CA ASN A 166 14.72 -10.52 34.11
C ASN A 166 15.93 -10.16 34.97
#